data_AF-A0A0W1AGM5-F1
#
_entry.id   AF-A0A0W1AGM5-F1
#
_cell.length_a   1.000
_cell.length_b   1.000
_cell.length_c   1.000
_cell.angle_alpha   90.00
_cell.angle_beta   90.00
_cell.angle_gamma   90.00
#
_symmetry.space_group_name_H-M   'P 1'
#
loop_
_entity.id
_entity.type
_entity.pdbx_description
1 polymer ?
#
loop_
_entity_poly.entity_id
_entity_poly.type
_entity_poly.pdbx_seq_one_letter_code
_entity_poly.pdbx_strand_id
1 'polypeptide(L)'
;MRRLMLMMFICCWGSVFAVGLPAKATINFTLTHIERGESCPELLKNAKVVVDYDYNFERNMGLAHLRKLASASWVETLFPLGLSNYYAFMSDMKPKTIQLDNGEVTVFRIIFHLYKNGDTRLYMMLNQDGDCIMSSDVINVMQSY
;
A
#
# COMPACT_ATOMS: atom_id res chain seq x y z
N MET A 1 -29.01 -29.35 52.51
CA MET A 1 -28.55 -30.03 51.29
C MET A 1 -28.13 -28.96 50.28
N ARG A 2 -26.82 -28.87 49.98
CA ARG A 2 -26.23 -27.92 49.02
C ARG A 2 -26.66 -28.29 47.60
N ARG A 3 -27.33 -27.39 46.88
CA ARG A 3 -27.50 -27.52 45.42
C ARG A 3 -26.33 -26.84 44.72
N LEU A 4 -25.57 -27.65 44.01
CA LEU A 4 -24.39 -27.29 43.23
C LEU A 4 -24.82 -26.47 42.02
N MET A 5 -24.24 -25.28 41.88
CA MET A 5 -24.43 -24.35 40.78
C MET A 5 -23.54 -24.79 39.61
N LEU A 6 -24.12 -25.29 38.53
CA LEU A 6 -23.40 -25.66 37.32
C LEU A 6 -23.28 -24.42 36.42
N MET A 7 -22.17 -23.70 36.53
CA MET A 7 -21.87 -22.56 35.66
C MET A 7 -21.17 -23.09 34.42
N MET A 8 -21.91 -23.18 33.32
CA MET A 8 -21.42 -23.65 32.03
C MET A 8 -20.57 -22.54 31.39
N PHE A 9 -19.25 -22.64 31.50
CA PHE A 9 -18.32 -21.81 30.75
C PHE A 9 -18.37 -22.22 29.28
N ILE A 10 -19.16 -21.50 28.48
CA ILE A 10 -19.06 -21.56 27.03
C ILE A 10 -17.80 -20.77 26.67
N CYS A 11 -16.67 -21.48 26.54
CA CYS A 11 -15.51 -20.94 25.85
C CYS A 11 -15.90 -20.74 24.39
N CYS A 12 -16.23 -19.50 24.01
CA CYS A 12 -16.18 -19.07 22.62
C CYS A 12 -14.73 -19.21 22.16
N TRP A 13 -14.40 -20.39 21.61
CA TRP A 13 -13.25 -20.56 20.74
C TRP A 13 -13.55 -19.75 19.48
N GLY A 14 -13.21 -18.46 19.51
CA GLY A 14 -13.05 -17.67 18.31
C GLY A 14 -11.89 -18.27 17.54
N SER A 15 -12.18 -19.09 16.54
CA SER A 15 -11.21 -19.49 15.52
C SER A 15 -10.69 -18.19 14.89
N VAL A 16 -9.48 -17.77 15.27
CA VAL A 16 -8.76 -16.73 14.53
C VAL A 16 -8.34 -17.41 13.23
N PHE A 17 -9.23 -17.43 12.25
CA PHE A 17 -8.86 -17.80 10.90
C PHE A 17 -7.78 -16.80 10.47
N ALA A 18 -6.62 -17.31 10.05
CA ALA A 18 -5.65 -16.51 9.35
C ALA A 18 -6.34 -16.02 8.07
N VAL A 19 -6.90 -14.82 8.13
CA VAL A 19 -7.50 -14.17 6.97
C VAL A 19 -6.33 -13.85 6.04
N GLY A 20 -6.18 -14.63 4.97
CA GLY A 20 -5.21 -14.33 3.93
C GLY A 20 -5.51 -12.97 3.31
N LEU A 21 -4.50 -12.37 2.67
CA LEU A 21 -4.67 -11.11 1.94
C LEU A 21 -5.90 -11.18 1.01
N PRO A 22 -6.79 -10.17 1.02
CA PRO A 22 -7.92 -10.16 0.11
C PRO A 22 -7.42 -10.02 -1.33
N ALA A 23 -8.05 -10.71 -2.28
CA ALA A 23 -7.65 -10.66 -3.70
C ALA A 23 -7.74 -9.24 -4.30
N LYS A 24 -8.60 -8.38 -3.73
CA LYS A 24 -8.73 -6.98 -4.12
C LYS A 24 -8.78 -6.09 -2.90
N ALA A 25 -8.09 -4.96 -2.94
CA ALA A 25 -8.21 -3.92 -1.94
C ALA A 25 -7.80 -2.55 -2.50
N THR A 26 -8.25 -1.50 -1.83
CA THR A 26 -7.82 -0.12 -2.04
C THR A 26 -7.18 0.38 -0.75
N ILE A 27 -5.97 0.93 -0.86
CA ILE A 27 -5.14 1.35 0.26
C ILE A 27 -4.87 2.84 0.13
N ASN A 28 -5.10 3.56 1.23
CA ASN A 28 -4.85 4.99 1.33
C ASN A 28 -3.57 5.22 2.12
N PHE A 29 -2.58 5.81 1.48
CA PHE A 29 -1.31 6.20 2.05
C PHE A 29 -1.26 7.71 2.30
N THR A 30 -0.36 8.11 3.19
CA THR A 30 0.04 9.51 3.38
C THR A 30 1.56 9.57 3.32
N LEU A 31 2.14 10.26 2.34
CA LEU A 31 3.59 10.36 2.19
C LEU A 31 4.20 11.15 3.35
N THR A 32 4.82 10.44 4.30
CA THR A 32 5.31 11.00 5.56
C THR A 32 6.82 10.93 5.70
N HIS A 33 7.50 10.05 4.96
CA HIS A 33 8.92 9.78 5.13
C HIS A 33 9.71 10.13 3.88
N ILE A 34 10.90 10.69 4.09
CA ILE A 34 11.92 10.85 3.06
C ILE A 34 12.98 9.78 3.35
N GLU A 35 13.09 8.78 2.47
CA GLU A 35 14.09 7.72 2.58
C GLU A 35 15.45 8.18 2.05
N ARG A 36 15.43 9.05 1.04
CA ARG A 36 16.61 9.56 0.36
C ARG A 36 16.32 10.90 -0.31
N GLY A 37 17.33 11.76 -0.37
CA GLY A 37 17.30 13.05 -1.04
C GLY A 37 17.13 14.20 -0.06
N GLU A 38 17.83 15.30 -0.32
CA GLU A 38 17.76 16.52 0.52
C GLU A 38 16.70 17.51 0.04
N SER A 39 16.18 17.32 -1.18
CA SER A 39 15.30 18.26 -1.87
C SER A 39 14.05 17.58 -2.43
N CYS A 40 13.38 16.77 -1.61
CA CYS A 40 12.09 16.23 -1.99
C CYS A 40 11.04 17.35 -2.11
N PRO A 41 10.13 17.30 -3.11
CA PRO A 41 9.10 18.32 -3.29
C PRO A 41 8.22 18.49 -2.05
N GLU A 42 8.32 19.65 -1.38
CA GLU A 42 7.52 19.94 -0.16
C GLU A 42 6.01 19.83 -0.41
N LEU A 43 5.56 20.06 -1.64
CA LEU A 43 4.17 19.91 -2.05
C LEU A 43 3.63 18.47 -1.89
N LEU A 44 4.52 17.48 -1.77
CA LEU A 44 4.16 16.08 -1.52
C LEU A 44 4.21 15.68 -0.04
N LYS A 45 4.63 16.58 0.85
CA LYS A 45 4.62 16.33 2.29
C LYS A 45 3.20 16.13 2.79
N ASN A 46 2.93 14.97 3.40
CA ASN A 46 1.60 14.52 3.81
C ASN A 46 0.59 14.40 2.65
N ALA A 47 1.08 14.27 1.41
CA ALA A 47 0.19 14.05 0.28
C ALA A 47 -0.49 12.69 0.39
N LYS A 48 -1.79 12.67 0.10
CA LYS A 48 -2.56 11.43 0.02
C LYS A 48 -2.22 10.69 -1.25
N VAL A 49 -2.00 9.40 -1.12
CA VAL A 49 -1.78 8.50 -2.25
C VAL A 49 -2.74 7.33 -2.15
N VAL A 50 -3.36 6.94 -3.26
CA VAL A 50 -4.27 5.80 -3.29
C VAL A 50 -3.75 4.76 -4.27
N VAL A 51 -3.60 3.54 -3.78
CA VAL A 51 -3.24 2.38 -4.59
C VAL A 51 -4.35 1.35 -4.46
N ASP A 52 -4.78 0.75 -5.57
CA ASP A 52 -5.56 -0.47 -5.53
C ASP A 52 -4.79 -1.64 -6.13
N TYR A 53 -5.25 -2.85 -5.83
CA TYR A 53 -4.77 -4.04 -6.50
C TYR A 53 -5.90 -5.03 -6.75
N ASP A 54 -5.71 -5.83 -7.80
CA ASP A 54 -6.49 -7.01 -8.12
C ASP A 54 -5.51 -8.13 -8.44
N TYR A 55 -5.38 -9.08 -7.51
CA TYR A 55 -4.33 -10.07 -7.52
C TYR A 55 -4.83 -11.45 -7.14
N ASN A 56 -4.55 -12.42 -8.00
CA ASN A 56 -4.75 -13.82 -7.73
C ASN A 56 -3.46 -14.41 -7.13
N PHE A 57 -3.44 -14.55 -5.81
CA PHE A 57 -2.28 -15.07 -5.06
C PHE A 57 -1.97 -16.54 -5.36
N GLU A 58 -2.98 -17.36 -5.68
CA GLU A 58 -2.78 -18.77 -6.03
C GLU A 58 -2.05 -18.93 -7.37
N ARG A 59 -2.36 -18.04 -8.32
CA ARG A 59 -1.77 -18.04 -9.67
C ARG A 59 -0.60 -17.06 -9.82
N ASN A 60 -0.26 -16.34 -8.76
CA ASN A 60 0.77 -15.30 -8.73
C ASN A 60 0.64 -14.30 -9.91
N MET A 61 -0.58 -13.82 -10.14
CA MET A 61 -0.88 -12.96 -11.29
C MET A 61 -1.88 -11.86 -10.95
N GLY A 62 -1.72 -10.71 -11.59
CA GLY A 62 -2.54 -9.52 -11.34
C GLY A 62 -1.71 -8.26 -11.41
N LEU A 63 -2.34 -7.14 -11.07
CA LEU A 63 -1.74 -5.80 -11.16
C LEU A 63 -2.15 -4.97 -9.94
N ALA A 64 -1.34 -3.96 -9.66
CA ALA A 64 -1.73 -2.84 -8.81
C ALA A 64 -1.83 -1.57 -9.65
N HIS A 65 -2.57 -0.58 -9.17
CA HIS A 65 -2.65 0.72 -9.81
C HIS A 65 -2.52 1.83 -8.79
N LEU A 66 -1.69 2.82 -9.09
CA LEU A 66 -1.89 4.13 -8.50
C LEU A 66 -3.22 4.67 -9.04
N ARG A 67 -4.04 5.26 -8.17
CA ARG A 67 -5.29 5.93 -8.54
C ARG A 67 -5.27 7.42 -8.28
N LYS A 68 -4.47 7.86 -7.31
CA LYS A 68 -4.42 9.24 -6.85
C LYS A 68 -3.07 9.59 -6.28
N LEU A 69 -2.60 10.81 -6.58
CA LEU A 69 -1.47 11.47 -5.95
C LEU A 69 -1.87 12.91 -5.60
N ALA A 70 -1.90 13.27 -4.32
CA ALA A 70 -2.34 14.57 -3.83
C ALA A 70 -3.72 14.97 -4.42
N SER A 71 -3.80 16.01 -5.25
CA SER A 71 -5.05 16.41 -5.92
C SER A 71 -5.29 15.72 -7.27
N ALA A 72 -4.26 15.12 -7.88
CA ALA A 72 -4.39 14.48 -9.19
C ALA A 72 -5.02 13.08 -9.09
N SER A 73 -6.08 12.88 -9.87
CA SER A 73 -6.53 11.55 -10.26
C SER A 73 -5.62 11.05 -11.38
N TRP A 74 -4.86 9.99 -11.09
CA TRP A 74 -3.87 9.45 -12.01
C TRP A 74 -3.89 7.94 -11.91
N VAL A 75 -4.26 7.29 -13.03
CA VAL A 75 -4.17 5.85 -13.17
C VAL A 75 -2.81 5.48 -13.72
N GLU A 76 -1.99 4.83 -12.90
CA GLU A 76 -0.69 4.29 -13.31
C GLU A 76 -0.63 2.80 -12.98
N THR A 77 -0.25 1.98 -13.95
CA THR A 77 -0.16 0.53 -13.74
C THR A 77 1.16 0.16 -13.07
N LEU A 78 1.07 -0.71 -12.07
CA LEU A 78 2.20 -1.28 -11.34
C LEU A 78 2.24 -2.79 -11.60
N PHE A 79 3.32 -3.25 -12.22
CA PHE A 79 3.51 -4.64 -12.62
C PHE A 79 4.20 -5.45 -11.53
N PRO A 80 3.83 -6.73 -11.33
CA PRO A 80 4.42 -7.58 -10.31
C PRO A 80 5.92 -7.84 -10.58
N LEU A 81 6.73 -7.78 -9.53
CA LEU A 81 8.19 -7.98 -9.56
C LEU A 81 8.65 -9.37 -9.09
N GLY A 82 7.75 -10.31 -8.80
CA GLY A 82 8.10 -11.71 -8.54
C GLY A 82 9.09 -11.93 -7.38
N LEU A 83 8.88 -11.28 -6.22
CA LEU A 83 9.74 -11.44 -5.04
C LEU A 83 9.23 -12.55 -4.10
N SER A 84 10.14 -13.28 -3.46
CA SER A 84 9.83 -14.52 -2.73
C SER A 84 9.13 -14.31 -1.38
N ASN A 85 9.35 -13.17 -0.72
CA ASN A 85 8.92 -12.95 0.67
C ASN A 85 7.71 -12.02 0.82
N TYR A 86 7.39 -11.25 -0.23
CA TYR A 86 6.26 -10.32 -0.28
C TYR A 86 5.90 -10.05 -1.74
N TYR A 87 4.68 -9.59 -2.00
CA TYR A 87 4.28 -9.18 -3.34
C TYR A 87 4.77 -7.76 -3.57
N ALA A 88 5.51 -7.55 -4.66
CA ALA A 88 6.01 -6.24 -5.04
C ALA A 88 5.50 -5.88 -6.41
N PHE A 89 5.19 -4.60 -6.59
CA PHE A 89 4.69 -4.04 -7.83
C PHE A 89 5.48 -2.78 -8.15
N MET A 90 5.73 -2.54 -9.44
CA MET A 90 6.50 -1.38 -9.88
C MET A 90 5.98 -0.80 -11.18
N SER A 91 5.98 0.52 -11.30
CA SER A 91 5.67 1.18 -12.56
C SER A 91 6.79 0.96 -13.59
N ASP A 92 6.41 0.71 -14.84
CA ASP A 92 7.32 0.63 -15.99
C ASP A 92 7.38 1.94 -16.81
N MET A 93 6.68 2.97 -16.34
CA MET A 93 6.62 4.28 -16.98
C MET A 93 7.99 4.96 -17.09
N LYS A 94 8.11 5.81 -18.13
CA LYS A 94 9.14 6.87 -18.16
C LYS A 94 8.80 7.95 -17.12
N PRO A 95 9.79 8.77 -16.67
CA PRO A 95 9.53 9.88 -15.77
C PRO A 95 8.40 10.75 -16.30
N LYS A 96 7.42 11.02 -15.44
CA LYS A 96 6.16 11.65 -15.82
C LYS A 96 5.87 12.83 -14.91
N THR A 97 5.68 14.00 -15.50
CA THR A 97 5.24 15.19 -14.77
C THR A 97 3.73 15.15 -14.55
N ILE A 98 3.33 15.29 -13.30
CA ILE A 98 1.96 15.30 -12.82
C ILE A 98 1.62 16.70 -12.35
N GLN A 99 0.53 17.25 -12.87
CA GLN A 99 0.00 18.54 -12.43
C GLN A 99 -0.85 18.36 -11.17
N LEU A 100 -0.59 19.18 -10.17
CA LEU A 100 -1.28 19.23 -8.88
C LEU A 100 -1.79 20.65 -8.66
N ASP A 101 -2.67 20.85 -7.67
CA ASP A 101 -3.31 22.16 -7.45
C ASP A 101 -2.29 23.25 -7.08
N ASN A 102 -1.21 22.85 -6.41
CA ASN A 102 -0.19 23.74 -5.86
C ASN A 102 1.16 23.66 -6.61
N GLY A 103 1.17 23.11 -7.83
CA GLY A 103 2.38 22.99 -8.65
C GLY A 103 2.46 21.67 -9.41
N GLU A 104 3.64 21.34 -9.91
CA GLU A 104 3.88 20.09 -10.61
C GLU A 104 4.96 19.25 -9.93
N VAL A 105 4.91 17.95 -10.16
CA VAL A 105 5.95 17.02 -9.70
C VAL A 105 6.27 16.01 -10.79
N THR A 106 7.55 15.75 -11.02
CA THR A 106 7.98 14.61 -11.83
C THR A 106 8.08 13.38 -10.95
N VAL A 107 7.37 12.32 -11.34
CA VAL A 107 7.49 11.00 -10.72
C VAL A 107 8.31 10.12 -11.66
N PHE A 108 9.45 9.63 -11.17
CA PHE A 108 10.32 8.71 -11.88
C PHE A 108 9.73 7.31 -11.90
N ARG A 109 9.38 6.81 -10.70
CA ARG A 109 8.94 5.42 -10.50
C ARG A 109 8.15 5.26 -9.21
N ILE A 110 7.25 4.30 -9.20
CA ILE A 110 6.45 3.93 -8.04
C ILE A 110 6.73 2.47 -7.73
N ILE A 111 6.93 2.15 -6.45
CA ILE A 111 7.08 0.79 -5.95
C ILE A 111 6.08 0.57 -4.83
N PHE A 112 5.31 -0.51 -4.91
CA PHE A 112 4.32 -0.89 -3.90
C PHE A 112 4.63 -2.30 -3.39
N HIS A 113 4.77 -2.44 -2.08
CA HIS A 113 4.96 -3.71 -1.39
C HIS A 113 3.70 -4.09 -0.62
N LEU A 114 3.32 -5.36 -0.75
CA LEU A 114 2.23 -6.00 -0.03
C LEU A 114 2.77 -7.24 0.68
N TYR A 115 2.93 -7.12 2.00
CA TYR A 115 3.42 -8.20 2.84
C TYR A 115 2.29 -9.16 3.19
N LYS A 116 2.63 -10.45 3.38
CA LYS A 116 1.65 -11.52 3.64
C LYS A 116 0.83 -11.31 4.91
N ASN A 117 1.32 -10.50 5.86
CA ASN A 117 0.65 -10.13 7.10
C ASN A 117 -0.28 -8.90 6.95
N GLY A 118 -0.47 -8.37 5.75
CA GLY A 118 -1.30 -7.19 5.51
C GLY A 118 -0.57 -5.87 5.70
N ASP A 119 0.69 -5.86 6.11
CA ASP A 119 1.46 -4.62 6.08
C ASP A 119 1.74 -4.23 4.63
N THR A 120 1.78 -2.94 4.38
CA THR A 120 2.02 -2.41 3.04
C THR A 120 2.92 -1.19 3.07
N ARG A 121 3.72 -1.06 2.02
CA ARG A 121 4.65 0.06 1.87
C ARG A 121 4.62 0.60 0.45
N LEU A 122 4.64 1.91 0.33
CA LEU A 122 4.74 2.62 -0.92
C LEU A 122 6.05 3.39 -0.96
N TYR A 123 6.73 3.37 -2.10
CA TYR A 123 7.83 4.27 -2.41
C TYR A 123 7.51 5.03 -3.70
N MET A 124 7.78 6.33 -3.67
CA MET A 124 7.73 7.20 -4.83
C MET A 124 9.13 7.77 -5.05
N MET A 125 9.73 7.37 -6.17
CA MET A 125 10.96 7.97 -6.68
C MET A 125 10.58 9.19 -7.49
N LEU A 126 11.11 10.34 -7.14
CA LEU A 126 10.73 11.64 -7.65
C LEU A 126 11.87 12.25 -8.46
N ASN A 127 11.56 13.33 -9.18
CA ASN A 127 12.46 14.01 -10.12
C ASN A 127 12.81 13.15 -11.34
N GLN A 128 13.68 13.64 -12.23
CA GLN A 128 13.96 13.00 -13.52
C GLN A 128 14.82 11.74 -13.41
N ASP A 129 15.58 11.61 -12.32
CA ASP A 129 16.58 10.57 -12.08
C ASP A 129 16.29 9.71 -10.84
N GLY A 130 15.24 10.03 -10.08
CA GLY A 130 14.89 9.29 -8.87
C GLY A 130 15.80 9.61 -7.68
N ASP A 131 16.42 10.79 -7.65
CA ASP A 131 17.32 11.25 -6.59
C ASP A 131 16.64 11.45 -5.22
N CYS A 132 15.34 11.75 -5.22
CA CYS A 132 14.48 11.80 -4.05
C CYS A 132 13.57 10.56 -3.99
N ILE A 133 13.48 9.97 -2.79
CA ILE A 133 12.58 8.85 -2.51
C ILE A 133 11.74 9.21 -1.29
N MET A 134 10.43 9.31 -1.49
CA MET A 134 9.46 9.42 -0.40
C MET A 134 8.74 8.09 -0.19
N SER A 135 8.35 7.80 1.05
CA SER A 135 7.65 6.56 1.39
C SER A 135 6.49 6.77 2.36
N SER A 136 5.67 5.73 2.44
CA SER A 136 4.56 5.61 3.38
C SER A 136 4.31 4.15 3.71
N ASP A 137 3.90 3.87 4.94
CA ASP A 137 3.56 2.55 5.43
C ASP A 137 2.12 2.54 5.95
N VAL A 138 1.41 1.44 5.72
CA VAL A 138 0.12 1.16 6.36
C VAL A 138 0.21 -0.24 6.97
N ILE A 139 -0.05 -0.30 8.27
CA ILE A 139 0.01 -1.54 9.06
C ILE A 139 -1.34 -2.25 8.96
N ASN A 140 -1.29 -3.55 8.65
CA ASN A 140 -2.43 -4.46 8.68
C ASN A 140 -3.69 -3.94 7.97
N VAL A 141 -3.67 -3.93 6.64
CA VAL A 141 -4.83 -3.56 5.80
C VAL A 141 -5.99 -4.57 5.85
N MET A 142 -5.88 -5.64 6.65
CA MET A 142 -6.88 -6.69 6.77
C MET A 142 -7.88 -6.47 7.92
N GLN A 143 -7.69 -5.44 8.76
CA GLN A 143 -8.56 -5.16 9.92
C GLN A 143 -9.63 -4.09 9.69
N SER A 144 -9.75 -3.53 8.49
CA SER A 144 -10.77 -2.51 8.18
C SER A 144 -12.08 -3.13 7.69
N TYR A 145 -12.79 -3.86 8.56
CA TYR A 145 -14.22 -4.18 8.42
C TYR A 145 -14.89 -4.30 9.79
#